data_AF-J7HB98-F1
#
_entry.id   AF-J7HB98-F1
#
_cell.length_a   1.000
_cell.length_b   1.000
_cell.length_c   1.000
_cell.angle_alpha   90.00
_cell.angle_beta   90.00
_cell.angle_gamma   90.00
#
_symmetry.space_group_name_H-M   'P 1'
#
loop_
_entity.id
_entity.type
_entity.pdbx_description
1 polymer ?
#
loop_
_entity_poly.entity_id
_entity_poly.type
_entity_poly.pdbx_seq_one_letter_code
_entity_poly.pdbx_strand_id
1 'polypeptide(L)'
;KPEPSVETEVDNRQTEGCFFEGDKRLHRVGSQWHPFVPPFGYIKCAICTCMPGATVNCTRISCPKLTCDKPIRLNPTDCCQICPEEP
;
A
#
# COMPACT_ATOMS: atom_id res chain seq x y z
N LYS A 1 34.47 -18.77 -30.95
CA LYS A 1 34.19 -19.56 -29.73
C LYS A 1 33.57 -18.59 -28.73
N PRO A 2 32.31 -18.79 -28.34
CA PRO A 2 31.61 -17.91 -27.40
C PRO A 2 32.24 -18.15 -25.99
N GLU A 3 32.18 -17.27 -24.99
CA GLU A 3 31.09 -16.40 -24.55
C GLU A 3 31.65 -15.09 -23.98
N PRO A 4 30.87 -13.99 -24.06
CA PRO A 4 31.24 -12.71 -23.47
C PRO A 4 31.27 -12.82 -21.95
N SER A 5 32.16 -12.04 -21.35
CA SER A 5 32.21 -11.76 -19.92
C SER A 5 30.79 -11.67 -19.37
N VAL A 6 30.49 -12.44 -18.33
CA VAL A 6 29.32 -12.18 -17.48
C VAL A 6 29.58 -10.83 -16.83
N GLU A 7 29.29 -9.77 -17.58
CA GLU A 7 28.93 -8.48 -17.04
C GLU A 7 27.80 -8.83 -16.11
N THR A 8 28.10 -8.84 -14.82
CA THR A 8 27.08 -8.85 -13.80
C THR A 8 26.27 -7.62 -14.16
N GLU A 9 25.13 -7.83 -14.79
CA GLU A 9 24.09 -6.84 -14.90
C GLU A 9 23.75 -6.55 -13.44
N VAL A 10 24.52 -5.65 -12.83
CA VAL A 10 24.03 -4.85 -11.72
C VAL A 10 22.87 -4.13 -12.38
N ASP A 11 21.70 -4.78 -12.35
CA ASP A 11 20.45 -4.34 -12.91
C ASP A 11 20.35 -2.86 -12.53
N ASN A 12 20.60 -2.01 -13.52
CA ASN A 12 20.64 -0.57 -13.38
C ASN A 12 19.19 -0.03 -13.21
N ARG A 13 18.32 -0.80 -12.56
CA ARG A 13 17.02 -0.38 -12.04
C ARG A 13 17.09 -0.10 -10.55
N GLN A 14 18.28 0.08 -9.98
CA GLN A 14 18.37 0.88 -8.76
C GLN A 14 17.79 2.27 -9.07
N THR A 15 16.63 2.57 -8.46
CA THR A 15 16.02 3.90 -8.19
C THR A 15 14.67 4.28 -8.82
N GLU A 16 13.87 3.36 -9.41
CA GLU A 16 12.47 3.69 -9.77
C GLU A 16 11.44 3.10 -8.79
N GLY A 17 11.72 3.21 -7.49
CA GLY A 17 10.82 2.72 -6.44
C GLY A 17 10.98 3.44 -5.11
N CYS A 18 10.02 3.23 -4.22
CA CYS A 18 9.98 3.83 -2.90
C CYS A 18 10.16 2.73 -1.86
N PHE A 19 11.25 2.79 -1.10
CA PHE A 19 11.43 1.89 0.02
C PHE A 19 10.59 2.36 1.20
N PHE A 20 9.77 1.47 1.76
CA PHE A 20 8.91 1.78 2.90
C PHE A 20 9.37 0.99 4.13
N GLU A 21 9.84 1.69 5.16
CA GLU A 21 10.34 1.09 6.41
C GLU A 21 9.28 0.26 7.14
N GLY A 22 7.99 0.62 7.01
CA GLY A 22 6.92 -0.04 7.73
C GLY A 22 6.77 -1.52 7.40
N ASP A 23 6.87 -1.89 6.12
CA ASP A 23 6.83 -3.27 5.65
C ASP A 23 8.19 -3.82 5.18
N LYS A 24 9.24 -2.97 5.20
CA LYS A 24 10.59 -3.25 4.72
C LYS A 24 10.62 -3.69 3.25
N ARG A 25 9.76 -3.09 2.41
CA ARG A 25 9.64 -3.44 0.99
C ARG A 25 9.93 -2.26 0.08
N LEU A 26 10.49 -2.58 -1.09
CA LEU A 26 10.60 -1.64 -2.20
C LEU A 26 9.33 -1.70 -3.06
N HIS A 27 8.61 -0.60 -3.11
CA HIS A 27 7.39 -0.44 -3.90
C HIS A 27 7.73 0.21 -5.25
N ARG A 28 7.11 -0.26 -6.34
CA ARG A 28 7.34 0.31 -7.68
C ARG A 28 6.66 1.67 -7.80
N VAL A 29 7.22 2.60 -8.58
CA VAL A 29 6.52 3.86 -8.89
C VAL A 29 5.15 3.58 -9.51
N GLY A 30 4.12 4.32 -9.07
CA GLY A 30 2.71 4.14 -9.43
C GLY A 30 1.99 3.05 -8.64
N SER A 31 2.70 2.21 -7.89
CA SER A 31 2.06 1.20 -7.04
C SER A 31 1.36 1.83 -5.84
N GLN A 32 0.24 1.23 -5.45
CA GLN A 32 -0.57 1.62 -4.31
C GLN A 32 -0.70 0.45 -3.34
N TRP A 33 -0.56 0.71 -2.03
CA TRP A 33 -0.65 -0.32 -1.00
C TRP A 33 -1.24 0.22 0.31
N HIS A 34 -1.76 -0.69 1.12
CA HIS A 34 -2.07 -0.41 2.52
C HIS A 34 -0.80 -0.58 3.36
N PRO A 35 -0.32 0.46 4.05
CA PRO A 35 0.93 0.36 4.80
C PRO A 35 0.77 -0.59 6.00
N PHE A 36 1.80 -1.40 6.22
CA PHE A 36 1.97 -2.12 7.47
C PHE A 36 2.78 -1.25 8.43
N VAL A 37 2.27 -1.00 9.63
CA VAL A 37 2.93 -0.17 10.63
C VAL A 37 3.00 -0.96 11.94
N PRO A 38 4.15 -1.55 12.30
CA PRO A 38 4.32 -2.20 13.59
C PRO A 38 4.12 -1.22 14.76
N PRO A 39 3.45 -1.61 15.87
CA PRO A 39 2.82 -2.91 16.15
C PRO A 39 1.35 -3.03 15.65
N PHE A 40 0.82 -2.00 14.99
CA PHE A 40 -0.60 -1.87 14.60
C PHE A 40 -1.03 -2.76 13.42
N GLY A 41 -0.08 -3.22 12.60
CA GLY A 41 -0.38 -4.05 11.44
C GLY A 41 -0.79 -3.25 10.21
N TYR A 42 -1.61 -3.85 9.33
CA TYR A 42 -2.08 -3.19 8.11
C TYR A 42 -3.12 -2.11 8.40
N ILE A 43 -2.86 -0.90 7.93
CA ILE A 43 -3.79 0.22 8.04
C ILE A 43 -4.61 0.29 6.76
N LYS A 44 -5.75 -0.44 6.71
CA LYS A 44 -6.64 -0.39 5.53
C LYS A 44 -7.30 0.98 5.32
N CYS A 45 -7.22 1.90 6.29
CA CYS A 45 -7.70 3.27 6.15
C CYS A 45 -6.74 4.24 5.49
N ALA A 46 -5.55 3.80 5.11
CA ALA A 46 -4.61 4.59 4.37
C ALA A 46 -4.23 3.86 3.08
N ILE A 47 -4.05 4.61 2.00
CA ILE A 47 -3.47 4.12 0.75
C ILE A 47 -2.22 4.93 0.51
N CYS A 48 -1.07 4.25 0.52
CA CYS A 48 0.21 4.83 0.16
C CYS A 48 0.47 4.57 -1.33
N THR A 49 0.97 5.59 -2.01
CA THR A 49 1.35 5.54 -3.42
C THR A 49 2.82 5.89 -3.54
N CYS A 50 3.56 5.09 -4.31
CA CYS A 50 4.94 5.44 -4.64
C CYS A 50 4.95 6.38 -5.83
N MET A 51 5.43 7.60 -5.61
CA MET A 51 5.56 8.65 -6.62
C MET A 51 6.99 8.63 -7.20
N PRO A 52 7.18 9.15 -8.43
CA PRO A 52 8.51 9.35 -8.99
C PRO A 52 9.42 10.14 -8.03
N GLY A 53 10.72 9.83 -8.02
CA GLY A 53 11.67 10.45 -7.08
C GLY A 53 11.65 9.83 -5.67
N ALA A 54 11.32 8.54 -5.57
CA ALA A 54 11.32 7.76 -4.32
C ALA A 54 10.45 8.37 -3.20
N THR A 55 9.39 9.08 -3.57
CA THR A 55 8.49 9.77 -2.62
C THR A 55 7.25 8.92 -2.36
N VAL A 56 6.95 8.65 -1.08
CA VAL A 56 5.72 7.95 -0.69
C VAL A 56 4.66 8.97 -0.31
N ASN A 57 3.50 8.93 -0.96
CA ASN A 57 2.34 9.73 -0.57
C ASN A 57 1.23 8.84 0.00
N CYS A 58 0.92 9.01 1.27
CA CYS A 58 -0.15 8.27 1.94
C CYS A 58 -1.37 9.16 2.15
N THR A 59 -2.51 8.72 1.63
CA THR A 59 -3.79 9.41 1.76
C THR A 59 -4.75 8.58 2.62
N ARG A 60 -5.62 9.26 3.36
CA ARG A 60 -6.66 8.60 4.15
C ARG A 60 -7.83 8.24 3.22
N ILE A 61 -8.34 7.03 3.34
CA ILE A 61 -9.57 6.65 2.65
C ILE A 61 -10.73 7.47 3.19
N SER A 62 -11.48 8.09 2.30
CA SER A 62 -12.75 8.73 2.62
C SER A 62 -13.87 7.70 2.50
N CYS A 63 -14.45 7.30 3.63
CA CYS A 63 -15.59 6.40 3.65
C CYS A 63 -16.89 7.11 3.23
N PRO A 64 -17.83 6.40 2.58
CA PRO A 64 -19.12 6.96 2.26
C PRO A 64 -19.89 7.32 3.52
N LYS A 65 -20.72 8.37 3.45
CA LYS A 65 -21.65 8.71 4.53
C LYS A 65 -22.77 7.68 4.54
N LEU A 66 -22.97 7.04 5.69
CA LEU A 66 -24.05 6.09 5.91
C LEU A 66 -25.23 6.80 6.59
N THR A 67 -26.45 6.33 6.31
CA THR A 67 -27.69 6.91 6.83
C THR A 67 -28.37 6.05 7.90
N CYS A 68 -27.87 4.85 8.16
CA CYS A 68 -28.39 3.95 9.19
C CYS A 68 -27.87 4.31 10.59
N ASP A 69 -28.66 3.98 11.61
CA ASP A 69 -28.33 4.30 13.01
C ASP A 69 -27.14 3.49 13.57
N LYS A 70 -26.91 2.28 13.04
CA LYS A 70 -25.91 1.33 13.56
C LYS A 70 -25.02 0.75 12.46
N PRO A 71 -24.10 1.55 11.89
CA PRO A 71 -23.16 1.07 10.90
C PRO A 71 -22.13 0.10 11.52
N ILE A 72 -21.82 -0.99 10.83
CA ILE A 72 -20.92 -2.05 11.33
C ILE A 72 -19.70 -2.23 10.41
N ARG A 73 -18.57 -2.68 10.96
CA ARG A 73 -17.42 -3.15 10.18
C ARG A 73 -17.54 -4.66 10.05
N LEU A 74 -17.47 -5.19 8.83
CA LEU A 74 -17.51 -6.65 8.60
C LEU A 74 -16.26 -7.34 9.16
N ASN A 75 -15.08 -6.73 8.98
CA ASN A 75 -13.84 -7.23 9.57
C ASN A 75 -13.21 -6.18 10.50
N PRO A 76 -12.48 -6.59 11.55
CA PRO A 76 -11.77 -5.67 12.46
C PRO A 76 -10.79 -4.73 11.75
N THR A 77 -10.32 -5.11 10.56
CA THR A 77 -9.34 -4.38 9.77
C THR A 77 -9.95 -3.47 8.71
N ASP A 78 -11.24 -3.57 8.38
CA ASP A 78 -11.85 -2.83 7.25
C ASP A 78 -11.96 -1.34 7.49
N CYS A 79 -11.57 -0.47 6.57
CA CYS A 79 -11.63 0.96 6.90
C CYS A 79 -13.06 1.47 7.12
N CYS A 80 -13.95 1.11 6.21
CA CYS A 80 -15.30 1.65 6.15
C CYS A 80 -16.31 0.72 6.80
N GLN A 81 -17.30 1.33 7.44
CA GLN A 81 -18.48 0.61 7.89
C GLN A 81 -19.46 0.43 6.72
N ILE A 82 -20.40 -0.47 6.91
CA ILE A 82 -21.58 -0.65 6.06
C ILE A 82 -22.84 -0.60 6.90
N CYS A 83 -23.98 -0.31 6.27
CA CYS A 83 -25.27 -0.57 6.90
C CYS A 83 -25.52 -2.07 6.82
N PRO A 84 -25.79 -2.75 7.95
CA PRO A 84 -26.21 -4.14 7.91
C PRO A 84 -27.52 -4.22 7.13
N GLU A 85 -27.62 -5.20 6.22
CA GLU A 85 -28.90 -5.55 5.61
C GLU A 85 -29.77 -6.14 6.72
N GLU A 86 -30.96 -5.57 6.96
CA GLU A 86 -31.92 -6.17 7.88
C GLU A 86 -32.33 -7.54 7.30
N PRO A 87 -32.25 -8.63 8.09
CA PRO A 87 -32.62 -9.97 7.63
C PRO A 87 -34.13 -10.13 7.39
#